data_AF-A0A1A6I004-F1
#
_entry.id   AF-A0A1A6I004-F1
#
_cell.length_a   1.000
_cell.length_b   1.000
_cell.length_c   1.000
_cell.angle_alpha   90.00
_cell.angle_beta   90.00
_cell.angle_gamma   90.00
#
_symmetry.space_group_name_H-M   'P 1'
#
loop_
_entity.id
_entity.type
_entity.pdbx_description
1 polymer ?
#
loop_
_entity_poly.entity_id
_entity_poly.type
_entity_poly.pdbx_seq_one_letter_code
_entity_poly.pdbx_strand_id
1 'polypeptide(L)' 'MWQTTLSQRRNLYATLRMQDAMEQELALSNKQLLMVRQAALHQLFEKEHQQYQQELSLMGKAFCKESL' A
#
# COMPACT_ATOMS: atom_id res chain seq x y z
N MET A 1 11.02 -44.20 -20.25
CA MET A 1 9.77 -43.79 -19.55
C MET A 1 10.00 -43.13 -18.19
N TRP A 2 10.98 -43.51 -17.36
CA TRP A 2 11.17 -42.87 -16.04
C TRP A 2 11.70 -41.42 -16.08
N GLN A 3 12.54 -41.08 -17.06
CA GLN A 3 13.11 -39.74 -17.21
C GLN A 3 12.04 -38.68 -17.56
N THR A 4 11.02 -39.05 -18.32
CA THR A 4 9.93 -38.14 -18.72
C THR A 4 9.02 -37.79 -17.54
N THR A 5 8.79 -38.71 -16.60
CA THR A 5 7.96 -38.46 -15.41
C THR A 5 8.69 -37.59 -14.38
N LEU A 6 10.02 -37.71 -14.29
CA LEU A 6 10.85 -36.86 -13.43
C LEU A 6 10.99 -35.44 -13.98
N SER A 7 11.18 -35.28 -15.30
CA SER A 7 11.25 -33.97 -15.94
C SER A 7 9.92 -33.20 -15.84
N GLN A 8 8.79 -33.89 -16.00
CA GLN A 8 7.45 -33.31 -15.78
C GLN A 8 7.26 -32.82 -14.35
N ARG A 9 7.62 -33.62 -13.33
CA ARG A 9 7.56 -33.17 -11.93
C ARG A 9 8.43 -31.96 -11.67
N ARG A 10 9.66 -31.96 -12.19
CA ARG A 10 10.58 -30.82 -12.05
C ARG A 10 10.04 -29.55 -12.71
N ASN A 11 9.38 -29.69 -13.86
CA ASN A 11 8.71 -28.57 -14.55
C ASN A 11 7.53 -28.03 -13.72
N LEU A 12 6.70 -28.91 -13.15
CA LEU A 12 5.59 -28.51 -12.28
C LEU A 12 6.07 -27.72 -11.06
N TYR A 13 7.10 -28.21 -10.37
CA TYR A 13 7.69 -27.49 -9.24
C TYR A 13 8.33 -26.15 -9.64
N ALA A 14 8.92 -26.07 -10.84
CA ALA A 14 9.43 -24.80 -11.35
C ALA A 14 8.30 -23.78 -11.55
N THR A 15 7.20 -24.18 -12.17
CA THR A 15 6.01 -23.34 -12.37
C THR A 15 5.41 -22.88 -11.04
N LEU A 16 5.27 -23.78 -10.07
CA LEU A 16 4.75 -23.44 -8.73
C LEU A 16 5.65 -22.43 -8.00
N ARG A 17 6.97 -22.60 -8.06
CA ARG A 17 7.90 -21.62 -7.45
C ARG A 17 7.87 -20.27 -8.14
N MET A 18 7.66 -20.23 -9.46
CA MET A 18 7.51 -18.97 -10.18
C MET A 18 6.21 -18.25 -9.81
N GLN A 19 5.10 -18.99 -9.61
CA GLN A 19 3.84 -18.41 -9.14
C GLN A 19 3.98 -17.82 -7.73
N ASP A 20 4.55 -18.57 -6.79
CA ASP A 20 4.77 -18.10 -5.41
C ASP A 20 5.67 -16.84 -5.39
N ALA A 21 6.76 -16.83 -6.17
CA ALA A 21 7.61 -15.65 -6.30
C ALA A 21 6.85 -14.43 -6.87
N MET A 22 6.00 -14.65 -7.88
CA MET A 22 5.19 -13.58 -8.46
C MET A 22 4.16 -13.02 -7.47
N GLU A 23 3.51 -13.88 -6.69
CA GLU A 23 2.57 -13.46 -5.63
C GLU A 23 3.28 -12.63 -4.55
N GLN A 24 4.48 -13.04 -4.14
CA GLN A 24 5.29 -12.30 -3.18
C GLN A 24 5.67 -10.91 -3.70
N GLU A 25 6.14 -10.81 -4.94
CA GLU A 25 6.48 -9.53 -5.59
C GLU A 25 5.26 -8.61 -5.70
N LEU A 26 4.09 -9.16 -6.08
CA LEU A 26 2.84 -8.40 -6.12
C LEU A 26 2.43 -7.90 -4.74
N ALA A 27 2.55 -8.73 -3.70
CA ALA A 27 2.23 -8.34 -2.33
C ALA A 27 3.14 -7.21 -1.82
N LEU A 28 4.45 -7.29 -2.13
CA LEU A 28 5.41 -6.24 -1.79
C LEU A 28 5.11 -4.93 -2.52
N SER A 29 4.84 -4.99 -3.83
CA SER A 29 4.48 -3.82 -4.63
C SER A 29 3.18 -3.17 -4.14
N ASN A 30 2.16 -3.97 -3.82
CA ASN A 30 0.91 -3.48 -3.24
C ASN A 30 1.14 -2.80 -1.88
N LYS A 31 2.00 -3.35 -1.03
CA LYS A 31 2.36 -2.74 0.25
C LYS A 31 3.03 -1.38 0.05
N GLN A 32 3.97 -1.27 -0.88
CA GLN A 32 4.63 -0.01 -1.21
C GLN A 32 3.65 1.02 -1.76
N LEU A 33 2.75 0.61 -2.66
CA LEU A 33 1.71 1.47 -3.21
C LEU A 33 0.77 2.00 -2.11
N LEU A 34 0.37 1.14 -1.17
CA LEU A 34 -0.47 1.54 -0.04
C LEU A 34 0.23 2.56 0.86
N MET A 35 1.52 2.37 1.15
CA MET A 35 2.30 3.33 1.94
C MET A 35 2.38 4.70 1.26
N VAL A 36 2.63 4.74 -0.06
CA VAL A 36 2.67 5.99 -0.84
C VAL A 36 1.30 6.67 -0.82
N ARG A 37 0.22 5.92 -1.02
CA ARG A 37 -1.15 6.47 -0.97
C ARG A 37 -1.49 7.03 0.41
N GLN A 38 -1.14 6.32 1.48
CA GLN A 38 -1.36 6.79 2.84
C GLN A 38 -0.60 8.09 3.13
N ALA A 39 0.67 8.16 2.74
CA ALA A 39 1.47 9.37 2.90
C ALA A 39 0.87 10.55 2.11
N ALA A 40 0.44 10.33 0.87
CA ALA A 40 -0.19 11.36 0.05
C ALA A 40 -1.53 11.85 0.65
N LEU A 41 -2.35 10.94 1.17
CA LEU A 41 -3.60 11.29 1.86
C LEU A 41 -3.33 12.08 3.14
N HIS A 42 -2.35 11.68 3.93
CA HIS A 42 -1.97 12.41 5.14
C HIS A 42 -1.56 13.85 4.81
N GLN A 43 -0.71 14.03 3.80
CA GLN A 43 -0.30 15.35 3.33
C GLN A 43 -1.48 16.19 2.82
N LEU A 44 -2.45 15.58 2.15
CA LEU A 44 -3.65 16.28 1.69
C LEU A 44 -4.48 16.78 2.88
N PHE A 45 -4.75 15.90 3.85
CA PHE A 45 -5.51 16.27 5.05
C PHE A 45 -4.80 17.31 5.91
N GLU A 46 -3.48 17.25 6.03
CA GLU A 46 -2.72 18.29 6.74
C GLU A 46 -2.89 19.67 6.10
N LYS A 47 -2.84 19.73 4.76
CA LYS A 47 -3.05 20.99 4.02
C LYS A 47 -4.48 21.51 4.19
N GLU A 48 -5.48 20.63 4.05
CA GLU A 48 -6.88 21.00 4.25
C GLU A 48 -7.12 21.49 5.69
N HIS A 49 -6.59 20.80 6.69
CA HIS A 49 -6.71 21.19 8.08
C HIS A 49 -6.06 22.57 8.33
N GLN A 50 -4.88 22.83 7.78
CA GLN A 50 -4.23 24.14 7.87
C GLN A 50 -5.08 25.24 7.22
N GLN A 51 -5.64 24.97 6.03
CA GLN A 51 -6.52 25.90 5.34
C GLN A 51 -7.76 26.21 6.19
N TYR A 52 -8.42 25.19 6.74
CA TYR A 52 -9.58 25.38 7.60
C TYR A 52 -9.25 26.16 8.87
N GLN A 53 -8.09 25.91 9.48
CA GLN A 53 -7.65 26.69 10.64
C GLN A 53 -7.46 28.17 10.31
N GLN A 54 -6.91 28.48 9.13
CA GLN A 54 -6.75 29.86 8.67
C GLN A 54 -8.12 30.52 8.44
N GLU A 55 -9.03 29.87 7.72
CA GLU A 55 -10.38 30.37 7.47
C GLU A 55 -11.16 30.62 8.78
N LEU A 56 -11.05 29.71 9.74
CA LEU A 56 -11.67 29.85 11.06
C LEU A 56 -11.09 31.04 11.84
N SER A 57 -9.76 31.20 11.83
CA SER A 57 -9.10 32.34 12.48
C SER A 57 -9.53 33.68 11.90
N LEU A 58 -9.74 33.76 10.57
CA LEU A 58 -10.28 34.94 9.89
C LEU A 58 -11.73 35.23 10.29
N MET A 59 -12.52 34.19 10.55
CA MET A 59 -13.88 34.31 11.05
C MET A 59 -13.97 34.50 12.58
N GLY A 60 -12.85 34.62 13.29
CA GLY A 60 -12.80 34.79 14.75
C GLY A 60 -13.24 33.55 15.54
N LYS A 61 -13.27 32.37 14.90
CA LYS A 61 -13.61 31.10 15.53
C LYS A 61 -12.34 30.25 15.61
N ALA A 62 -12.09 29.59 16.74
CA ALA A 62 -10.98 28.65 16.86
C ALA A 62 -11.53 27.22 16.80
N PHE A 63 -10.85 26.33 16.06
CA PHE A 63 -11.18 24.91 16.06
C PHE A 63 -10.75 24.32 17.42
N CYS A 64 -11.71 23.97 18.28
CA CYS A 64 -11.42 23.22 19.49
C CYS A 64 -11.07 21.78 19.11
N LYS A 65 -9.77 21.48 19.04
CA LYS A 65 -9.28 20.11 18.86
C LYS A 65 -9.40 19.40 20.21
N GLU A 66 -10.43 18.58 20.34
CA GLU A 66 -10.65 17.75 21.52
C GLU A 66 -9.50 16.74 21.60
N SER A 67 -8.73 16.81 22.70
CA SER A 67 -7.65 15.86 22.98
C SER A 67 -8.25 14.76 23.86
N LEU A 68 -8.51 13.58 23.28
CA LEU A 68 -8.84 12.36 24.02
C LEU A 68 -7.59 11.49 24.12
#